data_AF-A0A7S0FFY6-F1
#
_entry.id   AF-A0A7S0FFY6-F1
#
_cell.length_a   1.000
_cell.length_b   1.000
_cell.length_c   1.000
_cell.angle_alpha   90.00
_cell.angle_beta   90.00
_cell.angle_gamma   90.00
#
_symmetry.space_group_name_H-M   'P 1'
#
loop_
_entity.id
_entity.type
_entity.pdbx_description
1 polymer ?
#
loop_
_entity_poly.entity_id
_entity_poly.type
_entity_poly.pdbx_seq_one_letter_code
_entity_poly.pdbx_strand_id
1 'polypeptide(L)'
;SRTVFWAFIVLNIVLFTLGVLLTQLIGHEEDETLESLCSQRAANSTCHQSLAHLIKHREELFGNTIRSVFTTFRCLTDDCSSVDGTPLVPYLYDTYGVHMVLAYITIVLVVTFGLFNLVMAVFIETTIENAKHDEARRRELRTNEHIRVARKLQEVIIMLCTGQSAEEAAIAKYRSRINNPFRWFRGLCRRLRGGSDTAALEESANGHSELSLKIMPDTFYKMLQLPEVIELLDDLDISYQSRRSLFDVLDANCDGVLEVTELVEGLLRLRGAAEKGDTIATLLAARSIQKSIKAMELLSLQQQSSIYSLRAAQQRMESQLHKLATGITGLPRGGVQR
;
A
#
# COMPACT_ATOMS: atom_id res chain seq x y z
N SER A 1 -23.26 -18.43 0.95
CA SER A 1 -22.59 -19.19 -0.13
C SER A 1 -23.42 -20.42 -0.47
N ARG A 2 -23.46 -20.84 -1.74
CA ARG A 2 -24.20 -22.05 -2.16
C ARG A 2 -23.72 -23.31 -1.42
N THR A 3 -22.45 -23.37 -1.06
CA THR A 3 -21.79 -24.48 -0.35
C THR A 3 -22.27 -24.66 1.08
N VAL A 4 -22.43 -23.58 1.87
CA VAL A 4 -22.97 -23.67 3.24
C VAL A 4 -24.42 -24.16 3.24
N PHE A 5 -25.20 -23.74 2.24
CA PHE A 5 -26.57 -24.22 2.08
C PHE A 5 -26.62 -25.74 1.82
N TRP A 6 -25.74 -26.27 0.96
CA TRP A 6 -25.64 -27.71 0.73
C TRP A 6 -25.13 -28.47 1.96
N ALA A 7 -24.19 -27.92 2.72
CA ALA A 7 -23.74 -28.52 3.98
C ALA A 7 -24.88 -28.62 5.00
N PHE A 8 -25.70 -27.58 5.11
CA PHE A 8 -26.90 -27.58 5.95
C PHE A 8 -27.93 -28.62 5.47
N ILE A 9 -28.14 -28.75 4.16
CA ILE A 9 -29.01 -29.80 3.60
C ILE A 9 -28.50 -31.19 3.98
N VAL A 10 -27.21 -31.45 3.81
CA VAL A 10 -26.60 -32.74 4.17
C VAL A 10 -26.80 -33.05 5.65
N LEU A 11 -26.59 -32.08 6.54
CA LEU A 11 -26.88 -32.24 7.97
C LEU A 11 -28.34 -32.61 8.23
N ASN A 12 -29.28 -31.89 7.62
CA ASN A 12 -30.71 -32.15 7.80
C ASN A 12 -31.10 -33.54 7.29
N ILE A 13 -30.50 -34.00 6.20
CA ILE A 13 -30.72 -35.37 5.70
C ILE A 13 -30.21 -36.38 6.72
N VAL A 14 -29.01 -36.21 7.26
CA VAL A 14 -28.46 -37.12 8.30
C VAL A 14 -29.36 -37.14 9.53
N LEU A 15 -29.75 -35.97 10.05
CA LEU A 15 -30.67 -35.87 11.20
C LEU A 15 -32.02 -36.54 10.91
N PHE A 16 -32.58 -36.34 9.71
CA PHE A 16 -33.84 -36.96 9.30
C PHE A 16 -33.75 -38.48 9.24
N THR A 17 -32.70 -39.02 8.63
CA THR A 17 -32.49 -40.48 8.55
C THR A 17 -32.34 -41.13 9.92
N LEU A 18 -31.58 -40.50 10.83
CA LEU A 18 -31.42 -40.96 12.20
C LEU A 18 -32.73 -40.84 12.99
N GLY A 19 -33.46 -39.74 12.81
CA GLY A 19 -34.77 -39.54 13.44
C GLY A 19 -35.78 -40.60 13.01
N VAL A 20 -35.86 -40.94 11.72
CA VAL A 20 -36.69 -42.05 11.22
C VAL A 20 -36.25 -43.37 11.86
N LEU A 21 -34.95 -43.65 11.89
CA LEU A 21 -34.41 -44.88 12.48
C LEU A 21 -34.80 -45.01 13.96
N LEU A 22 -34.61 -43.97 14.78
CA LEU A 22 -34.95 -43.98 16.20
C LEU A 22 -36.47 -44.06 16.43
N THR A 23 -37.27 -43.46 15.55
CA THR A 23 -38.74 -43.57 15.60
C THR A 23 -39.19 -45.02 15.38
N GLN A 24 -38.53 -45.72 14.45
CA GLN A 24 -38.82 -47.13 14.17
C GLN A 24 -38.29 -48.06 15.26
N LEU A 25 -37.07 -47.83 15.74
CA LEU A 25 -36.41 -48.70 16.73
C LEU A 25 -36.95 -48.53 18.17
N ILE A 26 -37.38 -47.33 18.55
CA ILE A 26 -37.75 -47.00 19.94
C ILE A 26 -39.20 -46.53 20.05
N GLY A 27 -39.66 -45.71 19.10
CA GLY A 27 -40.96 -45.05 19.17
C GLY A 27 -42.16 -45.97 18.90
N HIS A 28 -42.01 -46.88 17.94
CA HIS A 28 -43.08 -47.78 17.48
C HIS A 28 -42.89 -49.26 17.85
N GLU A 29 -41.82 -49.59 18.55
CA GLU A 29 -41.52 -50.95 18.97
C GLU A 29 -42.46 -51.39 20.10
N GLU A 30 -42.95 -52.63 20.06
CA GLU A 30 -43.88 -53.19 21.05
C GLU A 30 -43.23 -53.36 22.43
N ASP A 31 -43.99 -53.16 23.51
CA ASP A 31 -43.46 -53.26 24.88
C ASP A 31 -42.90 -54.67 25.18
N GLU A 32 -43.53 -55.71 24.65
CA GLU A 32 -43.09 -57.10 24.83
C GLU A 32 -41.73 -57.38 24.18
N THR A 33 -41.45 -56.80 23.00
CA THR A 33 -40.18 -57.00 22.32
C THR A 33 -39.06 -56.24 23.03
N LEU A 34 -39.34 -55.02 23.51
CA LEU A 34 -38.44 -54.24 24.35
C LEU A 34 -38.10 -54.92 25.68
N GLU A 35 -39.07 -55.54 26.35
CA GLU A 35 -38.84 -56.31 27.59
C GLU A 35 -38.02 -57.59 27.33
N SER A 36 -38.19 -58.22 26.16
CA SER A 36 -37.40 -59.39 25.77
C SER A 36 -35.90 -59.10 25.65
N LEU A 37 -35.52 -57.87 25.27
CA LEU A 37 -34.11 -57.45 25.17
C LEU A 37 -33.38 -57.51 26.52
N CYS A 38 -34.06 -57.15 27.62
CA CYS A 38 -33.49 -57.21 28.96
C CYS A 38 -33.39 -58.65 29.50
N SER A 39 -34.40 -59.48 29.24
CA SER A 39 -34.43 -60.87 29.74
C SER A 39 -33.36 -61.74 29.08
N GLN A 40 -33.07 -61.50 27.80
CA GLN A 40 -32.09 -62.26 27.03
C GLN A 40 -30.63 -61.92 27.39
N ARG A 41 -30.39 -60.74 27.96
CA ARG A 41 -29.03 -60.22 28.19
C ARG A 41 -28.44 -60.56 29.57
N ALA A 42 -29.13 -61.38 30.38
CA ALA A 42 -28.74 -61.66 31.78
C ALA A 42 -28.45 -60.37 32.58
N ALA A 43 -29.20 -59.30 32.29
CA ALA A 43 -28.97 -57.99 32.85
C ALA A 43 -29.63 -57.87 34.22
N ASN A 44 -28.92 -57.24 35.17
CA ASN A 44 -29.40 -56.95 36.52
C ASN A 44 -30.64 -56.02 36.49
N SER A 45 -31.20 -55.74 37.67
CA SER A 45 -32.35 -54.82 37.88
C SER A 45 -32.24 -53.46 37.18
N THR A 46 -31.02 -53.05 36.78
CA THR A 46 -30.74 -51.81 36.04
C THR A 46 -31.37 -51.79 34.65
N CYS A 47 -31.38 -52.90 33.89
CA CYS A 47 -31.97 -52.91 32.54
C CYS A 47 -33.49 -52.66 32.59
N HIS A 48 -34.20 -53.34 33.50
CA HIS A 48 -35.64 -53.14 33.67
C HIS A 48 -35.97 -51.73 34.15
N GLN A 49 -35.16 -51.14 35.04
CA GLN A 49 -35.34 -49.76 35.49
C GLN A 49 -35.11 -48.76 34.33
N SER A 50 -34.06 -48.97 33.54
CA SER A 50 -33.74 -48.13 32.40
C SER A 50 -34.80 -48.24 31.30
N LEU A 51 -35.29 -49.45 31.04
CA LEU A 51 -36.36 -49.70 30.09
C LEU A 51 -37.68 -49.05 30.51
N ALA A 52 -38.08 -49.17 31.77
CA ALA A 52 -39.30 -48.53 32.28
C ALA A 52 -39.28 -47.01 32.10
N HIS A 53 -38.12 -46.38 32.33
CA HIS A 53 -37.95 -44.95 32.11
C HIS A 53 -37.99 -44.58 30.62
N LEU A 54 -37.41 -45.40 29.73
CA LEU A 54 -37.49 -45.21 28.28
C LEU A 54 -38.94 -45.32 27.78
N ILE A 55 -39.68 -46.35 28.18
CA ILE A 55 -41.10 -46.54 27.82
C ILE A 55 -41.94 -45.35 28.29
N LYS A 56 -41.69 -44.84 29.51
CA LYS A 56 -42.42 -43.67 30.04
C LYS A 56 -42.27 -42.41 29.15
N HIS A 57 -41.09 -42.15 28.61
CA HIS A 57 -40.80 -40.91 27.87
C HIS A 57 -40.68 -41.08 26.36
N ARG A 58 -40.83 -42.31 25.81
CA ARG A 58 -40.63 -42.57 24.38
C ARG A 58 -41.59 -41.81 23.49
N GLU A 59 -42.82 -41.55 23.92
CA GLU A 59 -43.80 -40.85 23.08
C GLU A 59 -43.43 -39.35 22.93
N GLU A 60 -42.84 -38.78 23.97
CA GLU A 60 -42.33 -37.41 23.99
C GLU A 60 -41.02 -37.26 23.19
N LEU A 61 -40.13 -38.24 23.28
CA LEU A 61 -38.80 -38.20 22.67
C LEU A 61 -38.78 -38.75 21.23
N PHE A 62 -39.52 -39.82 20.98
CA PHE A 62 -39.46 -40.66 19.77
C PHE A 62 -40.81 -41.00 19.13
N GLY A 63 -41.93 -40.46 19.64
CA GLY A 63 -43.28 -40.84 19.19
C GLY A 63 -43.61 -40.48 17.74
N ASN A 64 -42.85 -39.57 17.12
CA ASN A 64 -42.92 -39.32 15.67
C ASN A 64 -41.57 -38.86 15.13
N THR A 65 -41.44 -38.88 13.80
CA THR A 65 -40.19 -38.52 13.11
C THR A 65 -39.66 -37.15 13.51
N ILE A 66 -40.52 -36.14 13.64
CA ILE A 66 -40.09 -34.76 13.95
C ILE A 66 -39.52 -34.68 15.37
N ARG A 67 -40.16 -35.33 16.35
CA ARG A 67 -39.68 -35.42 17.73
C ARG A 67 -38.34 -36.16 17.79
N SER A 68 -38.22 -37.28 17.10
CA SER A 68 -36.97 -38.04 17.02
C SER A 68 -35.84 -37.26 16.36
N VAL A 69 -36.13 -36.50 15.30
CA VAL A 69 -35.16 -35.60 14.65
C VAL A 69 -34.69 -34.52 15.62
N PHE A 70 -35.61 -33.92 16.37
CA PHE A 70 -35.28 -32.92 17.38
C PHE A 70 -34.43 -33.50 18.52
N THR A 71 -34.80 -34.65 19.06
CA THR A 71 -34.03 -35.37 20.08
C THR A 71 -32.64 -35.74 19.56
N THR A 72 -32.54 -36.21 18.31
CA THR A 72 -31.25 -36.53 17.66
C THR A 72 -30.39 -35.29 17.49
N PHE A 73 -30.97 -34.17 17.06
CA PHE A 73 -30.26 -32.90 16.92
C PHE A 73 -29.68 -32.44 18.26
N ARG A 74 -30.48 -32.45 19.34
CA ARG A 74 -30.01 -32.13 20.70
C ARG A 74 -28.84 -33.04 21.11
N CYS A 75 -29.00 -34.35 20.97
CA CYS A 75 -27.97 -35.33 21.32
C CYS A 75 -26.64 -35.19 20.53
N LEU A 76 -26.67 -34.60 19.33
CA LEU A 76 -25.49 -34.39 18.48
C LEU A 76 -24.84 -33.01 18.64
N THR A 77 -25.57 -32.02 19.15
CA THR A 77 -25.11 -30.62 19.19
C THR A 77 -24.87 -30.10 20.59
N ASP A 78 -25.62 -30.56 21.58
CA ASP A 78 -25.57 -30.04 22.93
C ASP A 78 -25.74 -31.17 23.94
N ASP A 79 -26.96 -31.39 24.42
CA ASP A 79 -27.26 -32.37 25.46
C ASP A 79 -28.09 -33.56 24.96
N CYS A 80 -27.82 -34.73 25.51
CA CYS A 80 -28.60 -35.94 25.24
C CYS A 80 -29.33 -36.38 26.51
N SER A 81 -30.33 -35.60 26.89
CA SER A 81 -31.14 -35.81 28.10
C SER A 81 -32.63 -36.03 27.77
N SER A 82 -33.30 -36.80 28.63
CA SER A 82 -34.76 -36.91 28.64
C SER A 82 -35.40 -35.60 29.10
N VAL A 83 -36.73 -35.51 29.00
CA VAL A 83 -37.52 -34.36 29.49
C VAL A 83 -37.34 -34.11 31.00
N ASP A 84 -37.07 -35.16 31.77
CA ASP A 84 -36.81 -35.11 33.21
C ASP A 84 -35.33 -34.74 33.54
N GLY A 85 -34.51 -34.43 32.54
CA GLY A 85 -33.08 -34.11 32.69
C GLY A 85 -32.17 -35.32 32.91
N THR A 86 -32.72 -36.53 32.90
CA THR A 86 -31.95 -37.77 33.01
C THR A 86 -31.12 -38.00 31.73
N PRO A 87 -29.86 -38.44 31.83
CA PRO A 87 -29.03 -38.67 30.65
C PRO A 87 -29.58 -39.85 29.84
N LEU A 88 -29.80 -39.67 28.54
CA LEU A 88 -30.46 -40.68 27.70
C LEU A 88 -29.50 -41.81 27.28
N VAL A 89 -28.22 -41.50 27.12
CA VAL A 89 -27.19 -42.44 26.63
C VAL A 89 -26.98 -43.66 27.55
N PRO A 90 -26.87 -43.51 28.88
CA PRO A 90 -26.76 -44.66 29.80
C PRO A 90 -28.00 -45.57 29.77
N TYR A 91 -29.19 -45.00 29.64
CA TYR A 91 -30.43 -45.76 29.54
C TYR A 91 -30.49 -46.57 28.23
N LEU A 92 -30.06 -45.96 27.12
CA LEU A 92 -29.92 -46.67 25.84
C LEU A 92 -28.83 -47.75 25.90
N TYR A 93 -27.74 -47.54 26.64
CA TYR A 93 -26.71 -48.55 26.87
C TYR A 93 -27.26 -49.75 27.66
N ASP A 94 -27.97 -49.51 28.74
CA ASP A 94 -28.49 -50.58 29.58
C ASP A 94 -29.54 -51.42 28.83
N THR A 95 -30.35 -50.79 27.97
CA THR A 95 -31.40 -51.48 27.20
C THR A 95 -30.89 -52.13 25.90
N TYR A 96 -30.20 -51.38 25.03
CA TYR A 96 -29.76 -51.86 23.71
C TYR A 96 -28.32 -52.38 23.70
N GLY A 97 -27.54 -52.06 24.73
CA GLY A 97 -26.16 -52.50 24.90
C GLY A 97 -25.12 -51.70 24.13
N VAL A 98 -23.95 -52.32 24.02
CA VAL A 98 -22.71 -51.65 23.55
C VAL A 98 -22.81 -51.15 22.10
N HIS A 99 -23.54 -51.86 21.24
CA HIS A 99 -23.62 -51.52 19.81
C HIS A 99 -24.30 -50.17 19.60
N MET A 100 -25.33 -49.85 20.40
CA MET A 100 -26.04 -48.58 20.32
C MET A 100 -25.13 -47.41 20.72
N VAL A 101 -24.35 -47.57 21.79
CA VAL A 101 -23.40 -46.54 22.24
C VAL A 101 -22.25 -46.35 21.25
N LEU A 102 -21.71 -47.42 20.69
CA LEU A 102 -20.67 -47.32 19.67
C LEU A 102 -21.17 -46.60 18.42
N ALA A 103 -22.41 -46.88 17.98
CA ALA A 103 -23.04 -46.16 16.89
C ALA A 103 -23.21 -44.67 17.24
N TYR A 104 -23.72 -44.34 18.43
CA TYR A 104 -23.84 -42.96 18.91
C TYR A 104 -22.50 -42.22 18.92
N ILE A 105 -21.45 -42.78 19.53
CA ILE A 105 -20.11 -42.17 19.57
C ILE A 105 -19.59 -41.95 18.15
N THR A 106 -19.75 -42.92 17.25
CA THR A 106 -19.29 -42.81 15.87
C THR A 106 -19.99 -41.66 15.14
N ILE A 107 -21.32 -41.57 15.27
CA ILE A 107 -22.11 -40.50 14.64
C ILE A 107 -21.74 -39.14 15.23
N VAL A 108 -21.60 -39.04 16.56
CA VAL A 108 -21.17 -37.80 17.23
C VAL A 108 -19.80 -37.38 16.71
N LEU A 109 -18.81 -38.29 16.61
CA LEU A 109 -17.48 -37.96 16.09
C LEU A 109 -17.54 -37.46 14.64
N VAL A 110 -18.32 -38.12 13.78
CA VAL A 110 -18.48 -37.71 12.37
C VAL A 110 -19.16 -36.35 12.25
N VAL A 111 -20.19 -36.06 13.05
CA VAL A 111 -20.93 -34.79 12.97
C VAL A 111 -20.13 -33.65 13.62
N THR A 112 -19.57 -33.87 14.81
CA THR A 112 -18.80 -32.86 15.55
C THR A 112 -17.50 -32.51 14.83
N PHE A 113 -16.69 -33.50 14.45
CA PHE A 113 -15.39 -33.27 13.81
C PHE A 113 -15.49 -33.17 12.28
N GLY A 114 -16.48 -33.77 11.63
CA GLY A 114 -16.60 -33.71 10.18
C GLY A 114 -17.35 -32.47 9.72
N LEU A 115 -18.61 -32.33 10.15
CA LEU A 115 -19.50 -31.33 9.59
C LEU A 115 -19.15 -29.91 10.03
N PHE A 116 -18.92 -29.66 11.32
CA PHE A 116 -18.59 -28.30 11.77
C PHE A 116 -17.25 -27.83 11.22
N ASN A 117 -16.25 -28.71 11.17
CA ASN A 117 -14.95 -28.37 10.58
C ASN A 117 -15.05 -28.13 9.06
N LEU A 118 -15.91 -28.86 8.35
CA LEU A 118 -16.21 -28.60 6.93
C LEU A 118 -16.88 -27.22 6.75
N VAL A 119 -17.86 -26.88 7.58
CA VAL A 119 -18.55 -25.57 7.52
C VAL A 119 -17.56 -24.43 7.80
N MET A 120 -16.70 -24.58 8.81
CA MET A 120 -15.67 -23.60 9.12
C MET A 120 -14.65 -23.45 7.99
N ALA A 121 -14.18 -24.55 7.40
CA ALA A 121 -13.27 -24.51 6.26
C ALA A 121 -13.87 -23.74 5.07
N VAL A 122 -15.13 -24.03 4.71
CA VAL A 122 -15.84 -23.32 3.63
C VAL A 122 -15.99 -21.83 3.92
N PHE A 123 -16.31 -21.46 5.17
CA PHE A 123 -16.39 -20.05 5.54
C PHE A 123 -15.04 -19.35 5.39
N ILE A 124 -13.96 -19.97 5.88
CA ILE A 124 -12.59 -19.48 5.75
C ILE A 124 -12.22 -19.30 4.28
N GLU A 125 -12.51 -20.27 3.41
CA GLU A 125 -12.25 -20.16 1.97
C GLU A 125 -12.92 -18.92 1.35
N THR A 126 -14.20 -18.68 1.65
CA THR A 126 -14.92 -17.50 1.12
C THR A 126 -14.34 -16.18 1.62
N THR A 127 -13.90 -16.12 2.88
CA THR A 127 -13.31 -14.90 3.44
C THR A 127 -11.92 -14.64 2.84
N ILE A 128 -11.12 -15.67 2.62
CA ILE A 128 -9.82 -15.58 1.95
C ILE A 128 -9.98 -15.17 0.48
N GLU A 129 -10.93 -15.75 -0.24
CA GLU A 129 -11.19 -15.40 -1.64
C GLU A 129 -11.60 -13.93 -1.77
N ASN A 130 -12.51 -13.46 -0.92
CA ASN A 130 -12.92 -12.06 -0.88
C ASN A 130 -11.75 -11.12 -0.50
N ALA A 131 -10.92 -11.52 0.47
CA ALA A 131 -9.73 -10.76 0.86
C ALA A 131 -8.72 -10.66 -0.29
N LYS A 132 -8.47 -11.76 -1.02
CA LYS A 132 -7.59 -11.78 -2.20
C LYS A 132 -8.14 -10.92 -3.33
N HIS A 133 -9.45 -10.96 -3.58
CA HIS A 133 -10.09 -10.13 -4.60
C HIS A 133 -9.97 -8.64 -4.25
N ASP A 134 -10.19 -8.27 -2.99
CA ASP A 134 -10.01 -6.89 -2.53
C ASP A 134 -8.53 -6.45 -2.64
N GLU A 135 -7.58 -7.31 -2.29
CA GLU A 135 -6.15 -7.01 -2.46
C GLU A 135 -5.76 -6.81 -3.93
N ALA A 136 -6.21 -7.69 -4.83
CA ALA A 136 -5.97 -7.56 -6.26
C ALA A 136 -6.54 -6.25 -6.83
N ARG A 137 -7.79 -5.93 -6.46
CA ARG A 137 -8.44 -4.67 -6.85
C ARG A 137 -7.67 -3.45 -6.35
N ARG A 138 -7.19 -3.46 -5.10
CA ARG A 138 -6.37 -2.36 -4.55
C ARG A 138 -5.05 -2.20 -5.28
N ARG A 139 -4.39 -3.30 -5.69
CA ARG A 139 -3.15 -3.26 -6.47
C ARG A 139 -3.37 -2.65 -7.86
N GLU A 140 -4.47 -3.02 -8.52
CA GLU A 140 -4.86 -2.45 -9.82
C GLU A 140 -5.14 -0.95 -9.70
N LEU A 141 -5.93 -0.53 -8.71
CA LEU A 141 -6.23 0.89 -8.47
C LEU A 141 -4.96 1.73 -8.26
N ARG A 142 -4.00 1.24 -7.45
CA ARG A 142 -2.71 1.93 -7.26
C ARG A 142 -1.93 2.06 -8.58
N THR A 143 -1.87 0.99 -9.37
CA THR A 143 -1.17 1.01 -10.66
C THR A 143 -1.82 2.01 -11.62
N ASN A 144 -3.15 2.01 -11.72
CA ASN A 144 -3.90 2.95 -12.54
C ASN A 144 -3.72 4.39 -12.06
N GLU A 145 -3.66 4.62 -10.75
CA GLU A 145 -3.38 5.93 -10.17
C GLU A 145 -1.96 6.42 -10.49
N HIS A 146 -0.95 5.54 -10.36
CA HIS A 146 0.44 5.85 -10.75
C HIS A 146 0.54 6.24 -12.23
N ILE A 147 -0.14 5.50 -13.13
CA ILE A 147 -0.17 5.82 -14.57
C ILE A 147 -0.91 7.14 -14.83
N ARG A 148 -2.07 7.34 -14.19
CA ARG A 148 -2.86 8.57 -14.32
C ARG A 148 -2.02 9.79 -13.98
N VAL A 149 -1.28 9.72 -12.87
CA VAL A 149 -0.46 10.85 -12.46
C VAL A 149 0.80 11.02 -13.30
N ALA A 150 1.48 9.95 -13.68
CA ALA A 150 2.61 10.07 -14.60
C ALA A 150 2.21 10.80 -15.89
N ARG A 151 1.01 10.51 -16.42
CA ARG A 151 0.44 11.21 -17.59
C ARG A 151 0.16 12.69 -17.32
N LYS A 152 -0.44 13.03 -16.18
CA LYS A 152 -0.77 14.41 -15.81
C LYS A 152 0.48 15.25 -15.54
N LEU A 153 1.47 14.69 -14.85
CA LEU A 153 2.80 15.31 -14.68
C LEU A 153 3.46 15.58 -16.02
N GLN A 154 3.43 14.60 -16.93
CA GLN A 154 3.98 14.75 -18.27
C GLN A 154 3.28 15.91 -19.03
N GLU A 155 1.96 16.04 -18.90
CA GLU A 155 1.18 17.12 -19.52
C GLU A 155 1.62 18.50 -19.01
N VAL A 156 1.77 18.66 -17.69
CA VAL A 156 2.27 19.90 -17.07
C VAL A 156 3.67 20.25 -17.55
N ILE A 157 4.59 19.28 -17.56
CA ILE A 157 5.98 19.49 -17.98
C ILE A 157 6.03 19.94 -19.45
N ILE A 158 5.26 19.31 -20.33
CA ILE A 158 5.21 19.71 -21.74
C ILE A 158 4.69 21.14 -21.88
N MET A 159 3.65 21.51 -21.13
CA MET A 159 3.08 22.86 -21.17
C MET A 159 4.09 23.92 -20.69
N LEU A 160 4.79 23.64 -19.59
CA LEU A 160 5.83 24.52 -19.04
C LEU A 160 7.04 24.66 -19.99
N CYS A 161 7.47 23.59 -20.66
CA CYS A 161 8.62 23.62 -21.58
C CYS A 161 8.30 24.22 -22.96
N THR A 162 7.11 24.00 -23.51
CA THR A 162 6.71 24.54 -24.83
C THR A 162 6.37 26.02 -24.79
N GLY A 163 6.08 26.55 -23.59
CA GLY A 163 5.93 27.96 -23.30
C GLY A 163 7.15 28.83 -23.61
N GLN A 164 8.33 28.23 -23.83
CA GLN A 164 9.55 28.95 -24.18
C GLN A 164 9.62 29.40 -25.64
N SER A 165 8.78 28.84 -26.54
CA SER A 165 8.91 29.04 -27.99
C SER A 165 7.75 29.77 -28.67
N ALA A 166 6.91 30.49 -27.92
CA ALA A 166 5.71 31.13 -28.48
C ALA A 166 5.67 32.63 -28.17
N GLU A 167 6.40 33.39 -28.97
CA GLU A 167 5.91 34.69 -29.45
C GLU A 167 4.64 34.42 -30.30
N GLU A 168 3.50 34.81 -29.73
CA GLU A 168 2.17 35.13 -30.31
C GLU A 168 1.46 34.31 -31.41
N ALA A 169 1.97 33.20 -31.98
CA ALA A 169 1.26 32.52 -33.10
C ALA A 169 0.69 31.10 -32.83
N ALA A 170 0.86 30.52 -31.64
CA ALA A 170 0.78 29.05 -31.48
C ALA A 170 -0.50 28.47 -30.83
N ILE A 171 -1.48 29.29 -30.43
CA ILE A 171 -2.72 28.79 -29.79
C ILE A 171 -3.64 28.06 -30.80
N ALA A 172 -3.58 28.42 -32.09
CA ALA A 172 -4.36 27.75 -33.14
C ALA A 172 -3.79 26.38 -33.58
N LYS A 173 -2.49 26.12 -33.33
CA LYS A 173 -1.80 24.89 -33.76
C LYS A 173 -1.85 23.76 -32.72
N TYR A 174 -2.21 24.09 -31.49
CA TYR A 174 -2.31 23.17 -30.35
C TYR A 174 -3.37 22.07 -30.56
N ARG A 175 -4.44 22.36 -31.32
CA ARG A 175 -5.56 21.44 -31.56
C ARG A 175 -5.22 20.25 -32.49
N SER A 176 -4.16 20.33 -33.32
CA SER A 176 -3.88 19.30 -34.35
C SER A 176 -2.77 18.30 -33.98
N ARG A 177 -1.97 18.56 -32.94
CA ARG A 177 -0.81 17.71 -32.56
C ARG A 177 -1.07 16.67 -31.47
N ILE A 178 -2.29 16.59 -30.95
CA ILE A 178 -2.72 15.59 -29.96
C ILE A 178 -2.63 14.15 -30.50
N ASN A 179 -2.45 13.95 -31.81
CA ASN A 179 -2.48 12.61 -32.41
C ASN A 179 -1.20 11.76 -32.32
N ASN A 180 -0.12 12.19 -31.65
CA ASN A 180 0.98 11.25 -31.36
C ASN A 180 1.99 11.68 -30.25
N PRO A 181 1.54 11.89 -29.00
CA PRO A 181 2.43 12.13 -27.84
C PRO A 181 3.45 10.99 -27.64
N PHE A 182 3.16 9.79 -28.15
CA PHE A 182 3.99 8.61 -28.08
C PHE A 182 5.32 8.72 -28.85
N ARG A 183 5.39 9.53 -29.93
CA ARG A 183 6.57 9.58 -30.80
C ARG A 183 7.73 10.37 -30.19
N TRP A 184 7.43 11.46 -29.50
CA TRP A 184 8.41 12.27 -28.78
C TRP A 184 8.91 11.55 -27.51
N PHE A 185 7.98 10.94 -26.75
CA PHE A 185 8.32 10.20 -25.53
C PHE A 185 9.06 8.88 -25.82
N ARG A 186 8.78 8.18 -26.92
CA ARG A 186 9.58 7.00 -27.36
C ARG A 186 11.01 7.38 -27.73
N GLY A 187 11.25 8.61 -28.21
CA GLY A 187 12.60 9.16 -28.39
C GLY A 187 13.30 9.46 -27.05
N LEU A 188 12.55 9.94 -26.06
CA LEU A 188 13.03 10.21 -24.71
C LEU A 188 13.38 8.92 -23.94
N CYS A 189 12.50 7.92 -23.93
CA CYS A 189 12.75 6.64 -23.25
C CYS A 189 13.86 5.80 -23.91
N ARG A 190 14.03 5.88 -25.24
CA ARG A 190 15.13 5.18 -25.94
C ARG A 190 16.50 5.77 -25.58
N ARG A 191 16.55 7.04 -25.18
CA ARG A 191 17.76 7.71 -24.67
C ARG A 191 18.04 7.43 -23.20
N LEU A 192 17.00 7.25 -22.39
CA LEU A 192 17.14 6.90 -20.96
C LEU A 192 17.50 5.42 -20.72
N ARG A 193 17.26 4.53 -21.70
CA ARG A 193 17.52 3.07 -21.60
C ARG A 193 18.90 2.64 -22.15
N GLY A 194 19.84 3.58 -22.31
CA GLY A 194 21.21 3.29 -22.71
C GLY A 194 22.11 2.96 -21.52
N GLY A 195 21.95 1.77 -20.93
CA GLY A 195 22.83 1.24 -19.88
C GLY A 195 22.61 -0.25 -19.67
N SER A 196 23.59 -1.04 -20.13
CA SER A 196 23.69 -2.52 -20.17
C SER A 196 22.77 -3.23 -21.17
N ASP A 197 23.27 -3.45 -22.39
CA ASP A 197 23.91 -4.74 -22.70
C ASP A 197 24.63 -4.69 -24.05
N THR A 198 25.71 -5.47 -24.11
CA THR A 198 26.74 -5.59 -25.13
C THR A 198 26.21 -5.97 -26.52
N ALA A 199 26.61 -5.23 -27.56
CA ALA A 199 27.27 -5.71 -28.79
C ALA A 199 26.89 -4.90 -30.05
N ALA A 200 27.94 -4.53 -30.79
CA ALA A 200 27.99 -4.42 -32.26
C ALA A 200 27.34 -3.18 -32.93
N LEU A 201 28.17 -2.15 -33.12
CA LEU A 201 28.71 -1.66 -34.41
C LEU A 201 28.75 -0.14 -34.51
N GLU A 202 29.92 0.28 -34.94
CA GLU A 202 30.44 1.63 -35.11
C GLU A 202 29.61 2.43 -36.10
N GLU A 203 29.21 3.65 -35.72
CA GLU A 203 29.32 4.78 -36.64
C GLU A 203 29.41 6.11 -35.88
N SER A 204 30.62 6.67 -35.94
CA SER A 204 31.00 8.08 -36.00
C SER A 204 30.29 9.13 -35.13
N ALA A 205 31.11 9.73 -34.27
CA ALA A 205 30.92 10.96 -33.54
C ALA A 205 30.33 12.12 -34.37
N ASN A 206 29.24 12.73 -33.87
CA ASN A 206 29.21 14.15 -33.48
C ASN A 206 27.84 14.53 -32.89
N GLY A 207 27.84 15.22 -31.75
CA GLY A 207 26.67 15.96 -31.26
C GLY A 207 26.05 15.47 -29.95
N HIS A 208 26.78 15.63 -28.84
CA HIS A 208 26.13 15.81 -27.54
C HIS A 208 25.43 17.18 -27.54
N SER A 209 24.22 17.27 -28.09
CA SER A 209 23.29 18.33 -27.73
C SER A 209 22.40 17.80 -26.61
N GLU A 210 22.86 18.03 -25.37
CA GLU A 210 21.97 18.13 -24.21
C GLU A 210 20.73 18.94 -24.64
N LEU A 211 19.54 18.36 -24.51
CA LEU A 211 18.32 19.16 -24.52
C LEU A 211 18.25 19.91 -23.17
N SER A 212 19.10 20.93 -23.01
CA SER A 212 19.03 21.86 -21.89
C SER A 212 17.89 22.86 -22.14
N LEU A 213 16.65 22.38 -22.07
CA LEU A 213 15.48 23.26 -21.98
C LEU A 213 15.51 23.87 -20.57
N LYS A 214 16.06 25.08 -20.48
CA LYS A 214 16.25 25.85 -19.24
C LYS A 214 15.12 26.86 -19.11
N ILE A 215 14.24 26.67 -18.13
CA ILE A 215 13.09 27.55 -17.89
C ILE A 215 13.52 28.70 -16.98
N MET A 216 13.39 29.93 -17.47
CA MET A 216 13.65 31.14 -16.68
C MET A 216 12.46 31.48 -15.76
N PRO A 217 12.69 32.18 -14.63
CA PRO A 217 11.65 32.53 -13.67
C PRO A 217 10.43 33.22 -14.31
N ASP A 218 10.66 34.22 -15.16
CA ASP A 218 9.58 34.99 -15.79
C ASP A 218 8.70 34.12 -16.69
N THR A 219 9.31 33.19 -17.43
CA THR A 219 8.58 32.24 -18.27
C THR A 219 7.78 31.27 -17.41
N PHE A 220 8.35 30.77 -16.32
CA PHE A 220 7.68 29.88 -15.39
C PHE A 220 6.44 30.53 -14.76
N TYR A 221 6.57 31.77 -14.26
CA TYR A 221 5.43 32.48 -13.66
C TYR A 221 4.34 32.83 -14.67
N LYS A 222 4.70 33.16 -15.91
CA LYS A 222 3.71 33.38 -17.00
C LYS A 222 2.93 32.09 -17.30
N MET A 223 3.60 30.95 -17.36
CA MET A 223 2.92 29.67 -17.59
C MET A 223 2.02 29.26 -16.41
N LEU A 224 2.43 29.56 -15.17
CA LEU A 224 1.60 29.33 -13.98
C LEU A 224 0.32 30.17 -13.93
N GLN A 225 0.20 31.23 -14.74
CA GLN A 225 -1.03 32.03 -14.88
C GLN A 225 -2.04 31.38 -15.83
N LEU A 226 -1.64 30.39 -16.63
CA LEU A 226 -2.54 29.70 -17.55
C LEU A 226 -3.53 28.83 -16.78
N PRO A 227 -4.85 28.96 -17.04
CA PRO A 227 -5.87 28.19 -16.33
C PRO A 227 -5.70 26.68 -16.52
N GLU A 228 -5.21 26.23 -17.67
CA GLU A 228 -4.93 24.81 -17.96
C GLU A 228 -3.80 24.25 -17.07
N VAL A 229 -2.73 25.03 -16.84
CA VAL A 229 -1.63 24.62 -15.92
C VAL A 229 -2.14 24.55 -14.49
N ILE A 230 -2.98 25.52 -14.09
CA ILE A 230 -3.56 25.58 -12.75
C ILE A 230 -4.43 24.34 -12.49
N GLU A 231 -5.32 24.01 -13.42
CA GLU A 231 -6.21 22.84 -13.32
C GLU A 231 -5.39 21.54 -13.24
N LEU A 232 -4.34 21.40 -14.05
CA LEU A 232 -3.47 20.23 -14.00
C LEU A 232 -2.64 20.12 -12.71
N LEU A 233 -2.19 21.24 -12.14
CA LEU A 233 -1.50 21.25 -10.84
C LEU A 233 -2.45 20.89 -9.70
N ASP A 234 -3.69 21.37 -9.76
CA ASP A 234 -4.72 21.07 -8.77
C ASP A 234 -5.15 19.58 -8.88
N ASP A 235 -5.27 19.03 -10.09
CA ASP A 235 -5.47 17.59 -10.38
C ASP A 235 -4.33 16.70 -9.83
N LEU A 236 -3.15 17.28 -9.62
CA LEU A 236 -1.96 16.63 -9.06
C LEU A 236 -1.82 16.84 -7.54
N ASP A 237 -2.82 17.45 -6.90
CA ASP A 237 -2.81 17.85 -5.47
C ASP A 237 -1.65 18.80 -5.12
N ILE A 238 -1.23 19.67 -6.04
CA ILE A 238 -0.17 20.65 -5.81
C ILE A 238 -0.79 22.02 -5.48
N SER A 239 -0.78 22.40 -4.19
CA SER A 239 -1.48 23.58 -3.68
C SER A 239 -1.04 24.93 -4.27
N TYR A 240 -2.02 25.78 -4.56
CA TYR A 240 -1.90 27.17 -5.07
C TYR A 240 -1.20 28.16 -4.16
N GLN A 241 -1.16 27.88 -2.86
CA GLN A 241 -0.61 28.81 -1.88
C GLN A 241 0.92 28.94 -1.98
N SER A 242 1.62 27.93 -2.52
CA SER A 242 3.09 27.93 -2.65
C SER A 242 3.62 28.43 -4.00
N ARG A 243 2.78 28.89 -4.94
CA ARG A 243 3.18 29.21 -6.33
C ARG A 243 4.24 30.33 -6.44
N ARG A 244 4.32 31.27 -5.48
CA ARG A 244 5.33 32.36 -5.47
C ARG A 244 6.74 31.91 -5.09
N SER A 245 6.87 30.84 -4.32
CA SER A 245 8.16 30.23 -3.97
C SER A 245 8.40 28.93 -4.74
N LEU A 246 7.44 28.49 -5.55
CA LEU A 246 7.51 27.22 -6.27
C LEU A 246 8.75 27.14 -7.17
N PHE A 247 9.12 28.24 -7.84
CA PHE A 247 10.36 28.28 -8.61
C PHE A 247 11.57 28.01 -7.73
N ASP A 248 11.68 28.72 -6.60
CA ASP A 248 12.79 28.57 -5.65
C ASP A 248 12.83 27.19 -4.98
N VAL A 249 11.69 26.49 -4.90
CA VAL A 249 11.58 25.11 -4.40
C VAL A 249 11.97 24.08 -5.46
N LEU A 250 11.68 24.36 -6.73
CA LEU A 250 12.06 23.50 -7.84
C LEU A 250 13.54 23.66 -8.23
N ASP A 251 14.10 24.86 -8.08
CA ASP A 251 15.50 25.20 -8.39
C ASP A 251 16.43 24.65 -7.29
N ALA A 252 16.83 23.39 -7.47
CA ALA A 252 17.58 22.65 -6.47
C ALA A 252 19.07 23.05 -6.43
N ASN A 253 19.63 23.44 -7.59
CA ASN A 253 21.03 23.85 -7.71
C ASN A 253 21.23 25.36 -7.44
N CYS A 254 20.14 26.13 -7.37
CA CYS A 254 20.09 27.58 -7.17
C CYS A 254 20.88 28.34 -8.24
N ASP A 255 20.84 27.89 -9.49
CA ASP A 255 21.47 28.55 -10.62
C ASP A 255 20.54 29.57 -11.30
N GLY A 256 19.29 29.68 -10.85
CA GLY A 256 18.29 30.62 -11.35
C GLY A 256 17.62 30.17 -12.65
N VAL A 257 17.83 28.93 -13.08
CA VAL A 257 17.11 28.28 -14.18
C VAL A 257 16.53 26.96 -13.71
N LEU A 258 15.43 26.52 -14.33
CA LEU A 258 14.89 25.19 -14.07
C LEU A 258 15.19 24.27 -15.24
N GLU A 259 15.91 23.19 -14.95
CA GLU A 259 16.05 22.08 -15.89
C GLU A 259 14.85 21.13 -15.81
N VAL A 260 14.61 20.38 -16.89
CA VAL A 260 13.48 19.43 -16.98
C VAL A 260 13.55 18.37 -15.87
N THR A 261 14.75 17.93 -15.51
CA THR A 261 15.01 16.97 -14.43
C THR A 261 14.60 17.53 -13.07
N GLU A 262 14.97 18.77 -12.77
CA GLU A 262 14.60 19.48 -11.53
C GLU A 262 13.09 19.70 -11.45
N LEU A 263 12.47 20.05 -12.59
CA LEU A 263 11.02 20.21 -12.68
C LEU A 263 10.27 18.89 -12.41
N VAL A 264 10.70 17.79 -13.03
CA VAL A 264 10.10 16.46 -12.83
C VAL A 264 10.24 16.02 -11.37
N GLU A 265 11.45 16.08 -10.83
CA GLU A 265 11.76 15.64 -9.46
C GLU A 265 11.04 16.50 -8.43
N GLY A 266 11.03 17.81 -8.64
CA GLY A 266 10.37 18.76 -7.76
C GLY A 266 8.85 18.62 -7.76
N LEU A 267 8.20 18.48 -8.92
CA LEU A 267 6.75 18.24 -9.00
C LEU A 267 6.35 16.87 -8.40
N LEU A 268 7.17 15.83 -8.59
CA LEU A 268 6.97 14.52 -7.95
C LEU A 268 7.09 14.60 -6.42
N ARG A 269 8.00 15.42 -5.89
CA ARG A 269 8.18 15.62 -4.44
C ARG A 269 7.07 16.45 -3.82
N LEU A 270 6.59 17.46 -4.55
CA LEU A 270 5.51 18.35 -4.12
C LEU A 270 4.15 17.67 -4.14
N ARG A 271 3.98 16.63 -4.95
CA ARG A 271 2.81 15.75 -4.91
C ARG A 271 2.74 14.97 -3.59
N GLY A 272 1.54 14.93 -2.99
CA GLY A 272 1.22 14.14 -1.79
C GLY A 272 0.92 14.98 -0.55
N ALA A 273 0.25 14.34 0.41
CA ALA A 273 -0.51 14.93 1.53
C ALA A 273 0.10 16.21 2.17
N ALA A 274 -0.82 17.13 2.45
CA ALA A 274 -0.67 18.50 2.96
C ALA A 274 0.24 18.74 4.19
N GLU A 275 0.90 17.72 4.74
CA GLU A 275 1.88 17.86 5.84
C GLU A 275 3.25 18.40 5.38
N LYS A 276 3.49 18.49 4.05
CA LYS A 276 4.78 18.93 3.51
C LYS A 276 5.00 20.44 3.54
N GLY A 277 4.01 21.26 3.92
CA GLY A 277 4.18 22.72 4.02
C GLY A 277 5.35 23.11 4.93
N ASP A 278 5.45 22.49 6.10
CA ASP A 278 6.53 22.75 7.06
C ASP A 278 7.89 22.23 6.56
N THR A 279 7.90 21.11 5.83
CA THR A 279 9.12 20.59 5.18
C THR A 279 9.61 21.50 4.05
N ILE A 280 8.70 22.11 3.31
CA ILE A 280 9.02 23.07 2.23
C ILE A 280 9.54 24.37 2.85
N ALA A 281 8.93 24.86 3.94
CA ALA A 281 9.40 26.05 4.65
C ALA A 281 10.81 25.86 5.23
N THR A 282 11.10 24.69 5.83
CA THR A 282 12.46 24.36 6.31
C THR A 282 13.45 24.21 5.16
N LEU A 283 13.05 23.59 4.05
CA LEU A 283 13.87 23.50 2.84
C LEU A 283 14.19 24.89 2.26
N LEU A 284 13.21 25.78 2.18
CA LEU A 284 13.38 27.16 1.72
C LEU A 284 14.29 27.97 2.64
N ALA A 285 14.16 27.80 3.96
CA ALA A 285 15.06 28.43 4.93
C ALA A 285 16.52 27.96 4.75
N ALA A 286 16.73 26.65 4.58
CA ALA A 286 18.04 26.08 4.32
C ALA A 286 18.65 26.59 2.99
N ARG A 287 17.83 26.76 1.95
CA ARG A 287 18.27 27.32 0.65
C ARG A 287 18.61 28.80 0.72
N SER A 288 17.85 29.58 1.48
CA SER A 288 18.19 30.99 1.76
C SER A 288 19.59 31.10 2.37
N ILE A 289 19.91 30.22 3.33
CA ILE A 289 21.25 30.12 3.92
C ILE A 289 22.29 29.72 2.86
N GLN A 290 22.03 28.71 2.02
CA GLN A 290 22.97 28.30 0.96
C GLN A 290 23.27 29.45 -0.02
N LYS A 291 22.26 30.24 -0.40
CA LYS A 291 22.44 31.40 -1.28
C LYS A 291 23.29 32.48 -0.62
N SER A 292 23.07 32.75 0.66
CA SER A 292 23.91 33.66 1.44
C SER A 292 25.36 33.16 1.56
N ILE A 293 25.58 31.84 1.69
CA ILE A 293 26.92 31.25 1.75
C ILE A 293 27.64 31.39 0.39
N LYS A 294 27.00 31.06 -0.73
CA LYS A 294 27.58 31.26 -2.08
C LYS A 294 27.94 32.74 -2.33
N ALA A 295 27.07 33.67 -1.91
CA ALA A 295 27.35 35.09 -2.02
C ALA A 295 28.56 35.51 -1.16
N MET A 296 28.67 34.96 0.05
CA MET A 296 29.79 35.21 0.95
C MET A 296 31.11 34.64 0.39
N GLU A 297 31.09 33.48 -0.25
CA GLU A 297 32.25 32.87 -0.91
C GLU A 297 32.80 33.77 -2.03
N LEU A 298 31.92 34.29 -2.89
CA LEU A 298 32.31 35.24 -3.95
C LEU A 298 32.92 36.53 -3.38
N LEU A 299 32.31 37.08 -2.32
CA LEU A 299 32.86 38.27 -1.63
C LEU A 299 34.22 37.98 -0.99
N SER A 300 34.41 36.79 -0.41
CA SER A 300 35.67 36.38 0.19
C SER A 300 36.80 36.31 -0.85
N LEU A 301 36.53 35.70 -2.01
CA LEU A 301 37.49 35.63 -3.13
C LEU A 301 37.86 37.03 -3.66
N GLN A 302 36.87 37.92 -3.79
CA GLN A 302 37.11 39.30 -4.21
C GLN A 302 37.89 40.11 -3.17
N GLN A 303 37.64 39.88 -1.88
CA GLN A 303 38.40 40.50 -0.81
C GLN A 303 39.84 39.96 -0.78
N GLN A 304 40.03 38.68 -1.08
CA GLN A 304 41.36 38.05 -1.13
C GLN A 304 42.23 38.70 -2.21
N SER A 305 41.71 38.92 -3.43
CA SER A 305 42.45 39.60 -4.50
C SER A 305 42.80 41.06 -4.15
N SER A 306 41.90 41.75 -3.44
CA SER A 306 42.10 43.13 -2.96
C SER A 306 43.18 43.20 -1.87
N ILE A 307 43.22 42.23 -0.96
CA ILE A 307 44.28 42.14 0.06
C ILE A 307 45.64 41.86 -0.59
N TYR A 308 45.69 40.99 -1.61
CA TYR A 308 46.93 40.72 -2.34
C TYR A 308 47.46 41.96 -3.05
N SER A 309 46.60 42.75 -3.69
CA SER A 309 47.04 43.99 -4.38
C SER A 309 47.49 45.08 -3.40
N LEU A 310 46.82 45.22 -2.26
CA LEU A 310 47.23 46.14 -1.18
C LEU A 310 48.58 45.75 -0.57
N ARG A 311 48.80 44.45 -0.29
CA ARG A 311 50.11 43.97 0.19
C ARG A 311 51.22 44.24 -0.83
N ALA A 312 50.96 44.02 -2.11
CA ALA A 312 51.92 44.32 -3.17
C ALA A 312 52.24 45.83 -3.26
N ALA A 313 51.25 46.71 -3.05
CA ALA A 313 51.46 48.15 -3.00
C ALA A 313 52.27 48.58 -1.76
N GLN A 314 51.99 48.00 -0.59
CA GLN A 314 52.73 48.28 0.65
C GLN A 314 54.22 47.91 0.50
N GLN A 315 54.52 46.73 -0.05
CA GLN A 315 55.92 46.31 -0.29
C GLN A 315 56.65 47.26 -1.25
N ARG A 316 55.97 47.78 -2.28
CA ARG A 316 56.56 48.77 -3.19
C ARG A 316 56.90 50.07 -2.46
N MET A 317 55.98 50.56 -1.63
CA MET A 317 56.18 51.78 -0.84
C MET A 317 57.32 51.63 0.17
N GLU A 318 57.40 50.50 0.87
CA GLU A 318 58.52 50.19 1.78
C GLU A 318 59.86 50.14 1.03
N SER A 319 59.90 49.55 -0.17
CA SER A 319 61.11 49.53 -0.99
C SER A 319 61.54 50.93 -1.46
N GLN A 320 60.60 51.82 -1.74
CA GLN A 320 60.88 53.21 -2.10
C GLN A 320 61.37 54.03 -0.90
N LEU A 321 60.77 53.84 0.28
CA LEU A 321 61.24 54.42 1.53
C LEU A 321 62.66 53.97 1.87
N HIS A 322 62.97 52.69 1.71
CA HIS A 322 64.32 52.18 1.93
C HIS A 322 65.33 52.80 0.94
N LYS A 323 64.96 52.95 -0.34
CA LYS A 323 65.80 53.63 -1.34
C LYS A 323 66.04 55.11 -1.01
N LEU A 324 65.01 55.83 -0.56
CA LEU A 324 65.11 57.23 -0.13
C LEU A 324 66.01 57.37 1.11
N ALA A 325 65.86 56.48 2.10
CA ALA A 325 66.70 56.45 3.29
C ALA A 325 68.18 56.21 2.94
N THR A 326 68.48 55.28 2.03
CA THR A 326 69.86 55.03 1.57
C THR A 326 70.43 56.16 0.70
N GLY A 327 69.57 56.89 -0.04
CA GLY A 327 69.98 58.03 -0.86
C GLY A 327 70.35 59.28 -0.05
N ILE A 328 69.68 59.49 1.09
CA ILE A 328 69.97 60.61 2.00
C ILE A 328 71.29 60.40 2.75
N THR A 329 71.71 59.16 2.99
CA THR A 329 73.02 58.85 3.61
C THR A 329 74.22 59.03 2.67
N GLY A 330 74.00 59.35 1.39
CA GLY A 330 75.05 59.51 0.37
C GLY A 330 75.49 60.96 0.08
N LEU A 331 75.06 61.97 0.86
CA LEU A 331 75.48 63.36 0.64
C LEU A 331 76.93 63.59 1.10
N PRO A 332 77.83 64.12 0.25
CA PRO A 332 79.24 64.28 0.59
C PRO A 332 79.40 65.35 1.66
N ARG A 333 80.04 65.01 2.78
CA ARG A 333 80.57 65.99 3.75
C ARG A 333 81.61 66.85 3.03
N GLY A 334 81.25 68.08 2.69
CA GLY A 334 82.18 69.08 2.19
C GLY A 334 83.31 69.28 3.19
N GLY A 335 84.51 68.84 2.83
CA GLY A 335 85.73 69.10 3.55
C GLY A 335 86.09 70.58 3.44
N VAL A 336 86.16 71.25 4.58
CA VAL A 336 86.82 72.55 4.74
C VAL A 336 88.32 72.26 4.78
N GLN A 337 89.07 72.70 3.77
CA GLN A 337 90.54 72.80 3.82
C GLN A 337 90.94 74.27 3.84
N ARG A 338 91.77 74.60 4.83
CA ARG A 338 92.49 75.86 5.05
C ARG A 338 93.77 75.88 4.24
#